data_AF-A0A9P6EXN4-F1
#
_entry.id   AF-A0A9P6EXN4-F1
#
_cell.length_a   1.000
_cell.length_b   1.000
_cell.length_c   1.000
_cell.angle_alpha   90.00
_cell.angle_beta   90.00
_cell.angle_gamma   90.00
#
_symmetry.space_group_name_H-M   'P 1'
#
loop_
_entity.id
_entity.type
_entity.pdbx_description
1 polymer ?
#
loop_
_entity_poly.entity_id
_entity_poly.type
_entity_poly.pdbx_seq_one_letter_code
_entity_poly.pdbx_strand_id
1 'polypeptide(L)'
;MPMFGTFAFSALMKNVETLEALQIEGAEELGMNALVDVLCPAGNLRRLEGIADGQRKRFRMEILLHAYETYLDHVDGGVYRSWVLGPSMEHFQLRIEGVPRPNALCQRNGEEQPTQGELGLDPFSTFHVQRWINIPLGRMTELEEFTLGLQYLSTSTMEYAGANPSMSQAAMEEAAPLKDTRMFNYQSLESLLESGLYLLAELKELRMLDLRSSAHYIGVAELEWMHRNWTKGLKSGRGWSVYHAEGPAAKT
;
A
#
# COMPACT_ATOMS: atom_id res chain seq x y z
N MET A 1 -6.37 15.92 19.77
CA MET A 1 -6.81 16.35 18.43
C MET A 1 -8.05 15.56 18.09
N PRO A 2 -9.07 16.17 17.47
CA PRO A 2 -10.27 15.44 17.06
C PRO A 2 -9.88 14.33 16.07
N MET A 3 -10.34 13.10 16.30
CA MET A 3 -10.12 11.96 15.41
C MET A 3 -11.23 11.89 14.37
N PHE A 4 -10.92 11.36 13.18
CA PHE A 4 -11.91 11.14 12.14
C PHE A 4 -12.69 9.87 12.46
N GLY A 5 -13.74 10.04 13.27
CA GLY A 5 -14.61 8.97 13.75
C GLY A 5 -15.88 8.77 12.92
N THR A 6 -16.76 7.89 13.41
CA THR A 6 -17.99 7.46 12.72
C THR A 6 -18.95 8.60 12.36
N PHE A 7 -19.06 9.63 13.20
CA PHE A 7 -19.91 10.80 12.90
C PHE A 7 -19.35 11.65 11.74
N ALA A 8 -18.04 11.89 11.74
CA ALA A 8 -17.37 12.62 10.67
C ALA A 8 -17.45 11.83 9.35
N PHE A 9 -17.26 10.51 9.43
CA PHE A 9 -17.44 9.60 8.31
C PHE A 9 -18.87 9.64 7.75
N SER A 10 -19.90 9.55 8.61
CA SER A 10 -21.30 9.65 8.18
C SER A 10 -21.61 10.99 7.51
N ALA A 11 -21.03 12.09 8.00
CA ALA A 11 -21.17 13.40 7.37
C ALA A 11 -20.47 13.47 6.01
N LEU A 12 -19.27 12.88 5.89
CA LEU A 12 -18.53 12.75 4.63
C LEU A 12 -19.37 12.00 3.58
N MET A 13 -19.94 10.86 3.96
CA MET A 13 -20.70 10.01 3.07
C MET A 13 -21.94 10.69 2.45
N LYS A 14 -22.47 11.76 3.06
CA LYS A 14 -23.57 12.55 2.48
C LYS A 14 -23.17 13.37 1.25
N ASN A 15 -21.88 13.64 1.08
CA ASN A 15 -21.34 14.49 0.02
C ASN A 15 -20.17 13.83 -0.71
N VAL A 16 -20.02 12.51 -0.60
CA VAL A 16 -18.85 11.79 -1.12
C VAL A 16 -18.75 11.86 -2.65
N GLU A 17 -19.88 11.98 -3.36
CA GLU A 17 -19.91 12.09 -4.82
C GLU A 17 -19.29 13.41 -5.33
N THR A 18 -19.33 14.49 -4.53
CA THR A 18 -18.76 15.80 -4.89
C THR A 18 -17.40 16.03 -4.25
N LEU A 19 -16.85 15.02 -3.57
CA LEU A 19 -15.59 15.12 -2.84
C LEU A 19 -14.41 15.17 -3.82
N GLU A 20 -13.68 16.28 -3.83
CA GLU A 20 -12.47 16.45 -4.65
C GLU A 20 -11.18 16.14 -3.89
N ALA A 21 -11.15 16.37 -2.59
CA ALA A 21 -9.97 16.14 -1.75
C ALA A 21 -10.37 15.61 -0.38
N LEU A 22 -9.66 14.57 0.07
CA LEU A 22 -9.83 13.96 1.38
C LEU A 22 -8.47 13.79 2.05
N GLN A 23 -8.28 14.45 3.18
CA GLN A 23 -7.09 14.28 4.02
C GLN A 23 -7.51 13.70 5.37
N ILE A 24 -6.99 12.52 5.71
CA ILE A 24 -7.29 11.84 6.97
C ILE A 24 -5.98 11.53 7.69
N GLU A 25 -5.75 12.21 8.81
CA GLU A 25 -4.55 11.97 9.65
C GLU A 25 -4.69 10.74 10.56
N GLY A 26 -5.88 10.15 10.68
CA GLY A 26 -6.10 8.98 11.52
C GLY A 26 -7.52 8.44 11.37
N ALA A 27 -7.65 7.14 11.13
CA ALA A 27 -8.92 6.45 10.85
C ALA A 27 -9.23 5.34 11.87
N GLU A 28 -8.73 5.48 13.10
CA GLU A 28 -8.74 4.42 14.13
C GLU A 28 -10.14 3.88 14.49
N GLU A 29 -11.15 4.73 14.40
CA GLU A 29 -12.53 4.39 14.75
C GLU A 29 -13.36 3.93 13.54
N LEU A 30 -12.76 3.85 12.35
CA LEU A 30 -13.46 3.42 11.15
C LEU A 30 -13.47 1.89 11.05
N GLY A 31 -14.57 1.35 10.53
CA GLY A 31 -14.63 -0.07 10.18
C GLY A 31 -13.67 -0.42 9.05
N MET A 32 -13.29 -1.70 8.98
CA MET A 32 -12.34 -2.30 8.05
C MET A 32 -12.55 -1.94 6.56
N ASN A 33 -13.80 -1.71 6.16
CA ASN A 33 -14.19 -1.40 4.78
C ASN A 33 -14.68 0.05 4.58
N ALA A 34 -14.61 0.90 5.60
CA ALA A 34 -15.14 2.26 5.52
C ALA A 34 -14.51 3.06 4.37
N LEU A 35 -13.22 2.81 4.10
CA LEU A 35 -12.51 3.45 3.01
C LEU A 35 -13.01 3.00 1.63
N VAL A 36 -13.31 1.72 1.47
CA VAL A 36 -13.91 1.19 0.24
C VAL A 36 -15.26 1.86 -0.02
N ASP A 37 -16.04 2.07 1.04
CA ASP A 37 -17.33 2.76 0.95
C ASP A 37 -17.15 4.22 0.47
N VAL A 38 -16.01 4.86 0.74
CA VAL A 38 -15.65 6.17 0.18
C VAL A 38 -15.17 6.07 -1.27
N LEU A 39 -14.30 5.10 -1.60
CA LEU A 39 -13.72 4.97 -2.95
C LEU A 39 -14.73 4.56 -4.03
N CYS A 40 -15.81 3.88 -3.65
CA CYS A 40 -16.86 3.38 -4.56
C CYS A 40 -17.78 4.48 -5.14
N PRO A 41 -18.12 5.57 -4.43
CA PRO A 41 -18.88 6.69 -5.00
C PRO A 41 -18.05 7.96 -5.29
N ALA A 42 -16.81 8.07 -4.82
CA ALA A 42 -16.00 9.29 -4.93
C ALA A 42 -15.37 9.51 -6.33
N GLY A 43 -16.18 9.56 -7.39
CA GLY A 43 -15.70 9.69 -8.77
C GLY A 43 -14.99 11.01 -9.08
N ASN A 44 -15.25 12.05 -8.29
CA ASN A 44 -14.60 13.36 -8.41
C ASN A 44 -13.35 13.51 -7.53
N LEU A 45 -12.96 12.47 -6.78
CA LEU A 45 -11.80 12.54 -5.90
C LEU A 45 -10.53 12.70 -6.73
N ARG A 46 -9.76 13.74 -6.41
CA ARG A 46 -8.47 14.08 -7.00
C ARG A 46 -7.32 13.80 -6.05
N ARG A 47 -7.56 13.93 -4.74
CA ARG A 47 -6.52 13.81 -3.71
C ARG A 47 -7.02 13.00 -2.52
N LEU A 48 -6.34 11.90 -2.23
CA LEU A 48 -6.53 11.09 -1.04
C LEU A 48 -5.20 11.05 -0.32
N GLU A 49 -5.13 11.72 0.83
CA GLU A 49 -3.90 11.93 1.57
C GLU A 49 -4.05 11.45 3.00
N GLY A 50 -3.03 10.74 3.46
CA GLY A 50 -2.90 10.33 4.84
C GLY A 50 -2.11 11.35 5.64
N ILE A 51 -1.33 10.83 6.59
CA ILE A 51 -0.39 11.65 7.36
C ILE A 51 0.84 11.94 6.50
N ALA A 52 1.24 13.20 6.43
CA ALA A 52 2.48 13.61 5.79
C ALA A 52 3.71 12.92 6.42
N ASP A 53 4.73 12.68 5.60
CA ASP A 53 6.00 12.11 6.07
C ASP A 53 6.61 12.94 7.21
N GLY A 54 7.15 12.24 8.21
CA GLY A 54 7.78 12.87 9.38
C GLY A 54 6.79 13.47 10.40
N GLN A 55 5.50 13.61 10.08
CA GLN A 55 4.48 14.09 11.02
C GLN A 55 3.74 12.98 11.75
N ARG A 56 4.13 11.72 11.50
CA ARG A 56 3.46 10.57 12.09
C ARG A 56 3.79 10.42 13.57
N LYS A 57 2.74 10.16 14.33
CA LYS A 57 2.80 9.87 15.76
C LYS A 57 2.50 8.39 15.96
N ARG A 58 3.10 7.79 16.98
CA ARG A 58 3.04 6.35 17.30
C ARG A 58 1.64 5.73 17.27
N PHE A 59 0.60 6.51 17.58
CA PHE A 59 -0.75 5.99 17.75
C PHE A 59 -1.67 6.16 16.54
N ARG A 60 -1.28 6.92 15.52
CA ARG A 60 -2.18 7.21 14.40
C ARG A 60 -2.22 6.05 13.42
N MET A 61 -3.38 5.41 13.31
CA MET A 61 -3.61 4.41 12.25
C MET A 61 -3.87 5.10 10.92
N GLU A 62 -3.10 4.68 9.92
CA GLU A 62 -3.24 5.18 8.56
C GLU A 62 -4.55 4.75 7.92
N ILE A 63 -4.86 5.41 6.82
CA ILE A 63 -5.87 4.97 5.89
C ILE A 63 -5.48 3.57 5.39
N LEU A 64 -6.25 2.56 5.77
CA LEU A 64 -5.97 1.15 5.53
C LEU A 64 -7.08 0.51 4.69
N LEU A 65 -6.68 -0.34 3.75
CA LEU A 65 -7.52 -1.22 2.98
C LEU A 65 -7.09 -2.67 3.21
N HIS A 66 -8.02 -3.52 3.61
CA HIS A 66 -7.84 -4.97 3.71
C HIS A 66 -8.24 -5.65 2.40
N ALA A 67 -7.29 -5.77 1.48
CA ALA A 67 -7.48 -6.21 0.10
C ALA A 67 -8.27 -7.52 -0.04
N TYR A 68 -7.86 -8.58 0.65
CA TYR A 68 -8.51 -9.89 0.52
C TYR A 68 -9.92 -9.90 1.08
N GLU A 69 -10.14 -9.33 2.27
CA GLU A 69 -11.48 -9.29 2.88
C GLU A 69 -12.43 -8.45 2.04
N THR A 70 -12.00 -7.28 1.54
CA THR A 70 -12.82 -6.49 0.63
C THR A 70 -13.07 -7.21 -0.70
N TYR A 71 -12.10 -7.96 -1.21
CA TYR A 71 -12.28 -8.77 -2.41
C TYR A 71 -13.31 -9.89 -2.19
N LEU A 72 -13.29 -10.57 -1.05
CA LEU A 72 -14.30 -11.56 -0.69
C LEU A 72 -15.69 -10.91 -0.59
N ASP A 73 -15.81 -9.76 0.08
CA ASP A 73 -17.06 -9.00 0.13
C ASP A 73 -17.58 -8.62 -1.26
N HIS A 74 -16.67 -8.34 -2.21
CA HIS A 74 -17.02 -8.05 -3.60
C HIS A 74 -17.55 -9.30 -4.35
N VAL A 75 -16.91 -10.45 -4.18
CA VAL A 75 -17.25 -11.69 -4.88
C VAL A 75 -18.47 -12.37 -4.26
N ASP A 76 -18.48 -12.53 -2.93
CA ASP A 76 -19.50 -13.28 -2.19
C ASP A 76 -20.72 -12.42 -1.85
N GLY A 77 -20.51 -11.12 -1.59
CA GLY A 77 -21.58 -10.22 -1.18
C GLY A 77 -22.55 -9.85 -2.31
N GLY A 78 -22.22 -10.16 -3.57
CA GLY A 78 -23.04 -9.81 -4.74
C GLY A 78 -23.17 -8.29 -4.99
N VAL A 79 -22.48 -7.46 -4.21
CA VAL A 79 -22.42 -6.00 -4.39
C VAL A 79 -21.17 -5.69 -5.19
N TYR A 80 -21.35 -5.02 -6.34
CA TYR A 80 -20.24 -4.55 -7.14
C TYR A 80 -19.49 -3.43 -6.38
N ARG A 81 -18.46 -3.80 -5.63
CA ARG A 81 -17.52 -2.92 -4.94
C ARG A 81 -16.27 -2.76 -5.79
N SER A 82 -16.30 -1.83 -6.74
CA SER A 82 -15.11 -1.41 -7.49
C SER A 82 -14.96 0.09 -7.34
N TRP A 83 -13.72 0.56 -7.22
CA TRP A 83 -13.46 1.98 -7.04
C TRP A 83 -13.84 2.72 -8.32
N VAL A 84 -14.59 3.80 -8.16
CA VAL A 84 -14.98 4.68 -9.28
C VAL A 84 -14.00 5.82 -9.51
N LEU A 85 -12.86 5.79 -8.80
CA LEU A 85 -11.78 6.74 -8.97
C LEU A 85 -11.40 6.83 -10.46
N GLY A 86 -11.39 8.06 -10.95
CA GLY A 86 -11.28 8.34 -12.37
C GLY A 86 -9.89 8.85 -12.77
N PRO A 87 -9.77 9.26 -14.05
CA PRO A 87 -8.57 9.84 -14.62
C PRO A 87 -8.03 11.05 -13.84
N SER A 88 -8.90 11.83 -13.21
CA SER A 88 -8.55 13.08 -12.50
C SER A 88 -7.85 12.90 -11.16
N MET A 89 -7.56 11.66 -10.76
CA MET A 89 -6.85 11.40 -9.51
C MET A 89 -5.39 11.81 -9.65
N GLU A 90 -4.89 12.68 -8.77
CA GLU A 90 -3.54 13.25 -8.80
C GLU A 90 -2.66 12.67 -7.69
N HIS A 91 -3.22 12.50 -6.49
CA HIS A 91 -2.48 12.04 -5.30
C HIS A 91 -3.25 10.91 -4.63
N PHE A 92 -2.66 9.73 -4.57
CA PHE A 92 -3.27 8.55 -3.94
C PHE A 92 -2.34 7.95 -2.90
N GLN A 93 -2.66 8.18 -1.63
CA GLN A 93 -1.97 7.62 -0.48
C GLN A 93 -2.90 6.67 0.28
N LEU A 94 -2.57 5.37 0.26
CA LEU A 94 -3.35 4.34 0.92
C LEU A 94 -2.44 3.18 1.35
N ARG A 95 -2.60 2.70 2.58
CA ARG A 95 -1.99 1.43 3.00
C ARG A 95 -2.88 0.29 2.52
N ILE A 96 -2.34 -0.59 1.70
CA ILE A 96 -3.05 -1.77 1.19
C ILE A 96 -2.43 -3.01 1.82
N GLU A 97 -3.21 -3.75 2.60
CA GLU A 97 -2.80 -4.98 3.28
C GLU A 97 -3.69 -6.15 2.92
N GLY A 98 -3.32 -7.34 3.40
CA GLY A 98 -4.10 -8.55 3.15
C GLY A 98 -4.03 -9.03 1.70
N VAL A 99 -3.11 -8.55 0.87
CA VAL A 99 -2.84 -9.20 -0.43
C VAL A 99 -2.11 -10.52 -0.13
N PRO A 100 -2.61 -11.68 -0.56
CA PRO A 100 -1.91 -12.94 -0.37
C PRO A 100 -0.58 -12.90 -1.14
N ARG A 101 0.54 -13.22 -0.45
CA ARG A 101 1.90 -13.19 -1.00
C ARG A 101 2.68 -14.46 -0.61
N PRO A 102 2.44 -15.61 -1.27
CA PRO A 102 3.07 -16.89 -0.89
C PRO A 102 4.59 -16.90 -1.13
N ASN A 103 5.06 -16.04 -2.02
CA ASN A 103 6.47 -15.84 -2.36
C ASN A 103 7.20 -14.86 -1.42
N ALA A 104 6.47 -14.14 -0.55
CA ALA A 104 7.08 -13.13 0.31
C ALA A 104 7.56 -13.79 1.61
N LEU A 105 8.88 -13.81 1.77
CA LEU A 105 9.59 -14.37 2.91
C LEU A 105 10.12 -13.24 3.77
N CYS A 106 9.94 -13.34 5.09
CA CYS A 106 10.61 -12.46 6.04
C CYS A 106 11.81 -13.19 6.65
N GLN A 107 12.88 -12.46 6.98
CA GLN A 107 14.01 -13.06 7.68
C GLN A 107 13.82 -12.92 9.19
N ARG A 108 13.87 -14.04 9.92
CA ARG A 108 13.79 -14.08 11.37
C ARG A 108 14.78 -15.11 11.92
N ASN A 109 15.65 -14.68 12.83
CA ASN A 109 16.69 -15.51 13.44
C ASN A 109 17.59 -16.20 12.40
N GLY A 110 17.94 -15.49 11.32
CA GLY A 110 18.73 -16.04 10.21
C GLY A 110 18.00 -17.04 9.30
N GLU A 111 16.70 -17.27 9.50
CA GLU A 111 15.88 -18.16 8.67
C GLU A 111 14.81 -17.40 7.90
N GLU A 112 14.51 -17.85 6.69
CA GLU A 112 13.38 -17.38 5.90
C GLU A 112 12.08 -17.99 6.42
N GLN A 113 11.12 -17.14 6.75
CA GLN A 113 9.81 -17.54 7.25
C GLN A 113 8.70 -17.05 6.31
N PRO A 114 7.74 -17.91 5.94
CA PRO A 114 6.55 -17.47 5.21
C PRO A 114 5.76 -16.45 6.02
N THR A 115 5.34 -15.37 5.37
CA THR A 115 4.59 -14.30 6.04
C THR A 115 3.09 -14.57 6.16
N GLN A 116 2.59 -15.63 5.48
CA GLN A 116 1.17 -15.95 5.31
C GLN A 116 0.55 -16.81 6.42
N GLY A 117 1.34 -17.55 7.21
CA GLY A 117 0.82 -18.57 8.14
C GLY A 117 -0.13 -18.04 9.22
N GLU A 118 -0.20 -16.73 9.41
CA GLU A 118 -0.94 -16.10 10.52
C GLU A 118 -2.39 -15.71 10.19
N LEU A 119 -2.78 -15.57 8.90
CA LEU A 119 -4.09 -14.97 8.54
C LEU A 119 -5.03 -15.87 7.73
N GLY A 120 -4.62 -17.11 7.38
CA GLY A 120 -5.50 -18.02 6.64
C GLY A 120 -5.90 -17.54 5.24
N LEU A 121 -5.11 -16.64 4.64
CA LEU A 121 -5.34 -16.12 3.29
C LEU A 121 -5.14 -17.24 2.26
N ASP A 122 -6.04 -17.35 1.29
CA ASP A 122 -5.90 -18.30 0.17
C ASP A 122 -4.77 -17.87 -0.79
N PRO A 123 -3.65 -18.62 -0.88
CA PRO A 123 -2.55 -18.27 -1.77
C PRO A 123 -2.95 -18.24 -3.26
N PHE A 124 -3.95 -19.03 -3.65
CA PHE A 124 -4.40 -19.10 -5.05
C PHE A 124 -5.18 -17.85 -5.47
N SER A 125 -5.66 -17.06 -4.51
CA SER A 125 -6.37 -15.82 -4.77
C SER A 125 -5.46 -14.60 -5.02
N THR A 126 -4.14 -14.74 -4.83
CA THR A 126 -3.14 -13.66 -4.99
C THR A 126 -3.39 -12.83 -6.25
N PHE A 127 -3.42 -13.47 -7.41
CA PHE A 127 -3.59 -12.81 -8.70
C PHE A 127 -4.96 -12.12 -8.83
N HIS A 128 -6.01 -12.73 -8.29
CA HIS A 128 -7.37 -12.18 -8.37
C HIS A 128 -7.52 -10.91 -7.55
N VAL A 129 -7.07 -10.95 -6.28
CA VAL A 129 -7.09 -9.80 -5.37
C VAL A 129 -6.25 -8.67 -5.94
N GLN A 130 -5.04 -9.00 -6.40
CA GLN A 130 -4.13 -8.01 -6.94
C GLN A 130 -4.66 -7.36 -8.22
N ARG A 131 -5.20 -8.15 -9.15
CA ARG A 131 -5.82 -7.63 -10.37
C ARG A 131 -7.04 -6.77 -10.05
N TRP A 132 -7.86 -7.15 -9.08
CA TRP A 132 -9.02 -6.37 -8.63
C TRP A 132 -8.62 -4.98 -8.12
N ILE A 133 -7.46 -4.85 -7.46
CA ILE A 133 -6.91 -3.55 -7.02
C ILE A 133 -6.21 -2.80 -8.15
N ASN A 134 -5.40 -3.48 -8.96
CA ASN A 134 -4.62 -2.84 -10.02
C ASN A 134 -5.50 -2.27 -11.16
N ILE A 135 -6.66 -2.87 -11.44
CA ILE A 135 -7.59 -2.37 -12.46
C ILE A 135 -8.06 -0.94 -12.17
N PRO A 136 -8.65 -0.60 -11.01
CA PRO A 136 -9.05 0.77 -10.72
C PRO A 136 -7.85 1.71 -10.61
N LEU A 137 -6.71 1.27 -10.05
CA LEU A 137 -5.48 2.07 -10.02
C LEU A 137 -5.05 2.48 -11.43
N GLY A 138 -5.06 1.56 -12.40
CA GLY A 138 -4.68 1.83 -13.78
C GLY A 138 -5.56 2.85 -14.52
N ARG A 139 -6.74 3.20 -13.99
CA ARG A 139 -7.64 4.23 -14.55
C ARG A 139 -7.26 5.65 -14.13
N MET A 140 -6.38 5.80 -13.14
CA MET A 140 -5.95 7.08 -12.58
C MET A 140 -4.86 7.71 -13.45
N THR A 141 -5.17 8.02 -14.71
CA THR A 141 -4.13 8.37 -15.69
C THR A 141 -3.40 9.69 -15.41
N GLU A 142 -3.99 10.59 -14.61
CA GLU A 142 -3.35 11.84 -14.15
C GLU A 142 -2.63 11.68 -12.79
N LEU A 143 -2.47 10.45 -12.30
CA LEU A 143 -1.85 10.19 -11.00
C LEU A 143 -0.39 10.62 -11.02
N GLU A 144 -0.04 11.62 -10.22
CA GLU A 144 1.32 12.14 -10.09
C GLU A 144 2.08 11.45 -8.96
N GLU A 145 1.39 11.18 -7.84
CA GLU A 145 1.96 10.57 -6.64
C GLU A 145 1.15 9.35 -6.19
N PHE A 146 1.81 8.19 -6.19
CA PHE A 146 1.24 6.94 -5.68
C PHE A 146 2.05 6.42 -4.50
N THR A 147 1.41 6.33 -3.34
CA THR A 147 2.07 5.88 -2.11
C THR A 147 1.36 4.67 -1.52
N LEU A 148 2.09 3.55 -1.46
CA LEU A 148 1.60 2.27 -0.93
C LEU A 148 2.39 1.84 0.29
N GLY A 149 1.66 1.66 1.38
CA GLY A 149 2.22 1.07 2.59
C GLY A 149 3.19 2.03 3.26
N LEU A 150 2.67 2.69 4.28
CA LEU A 150 3.38 3.72 5.00
C LEU A 150 3.47 3.30 6.48
N GLN A 151 4.24 2.26 6.75
CA GLN A 151 4.47 1.85 8.12
C GLN A 151 5.46 2.81 8.78
N TYR A 152 4.97 3.69 9.65
CA TYR A 152 5.84 4.52 10.46
C TYR A 152 6.42 3.71 11.59
N LEU A 153 7.70 3.39 11.48
CA LEU A 153 8.51 3.08 12.62
C LEU A 153 9.16 4.38 13.05
N SER A 154 8.75 4.90 14.21
CA SER A 154 9.43 6.10 14.72
C SER A 154 10.90 5.79 14.91
N THR A 155 11.80 6.75 14.65
CA THR A 155 13.23 6.58 14.89
C THR A 155 13.47 6.09 16.32
N SER A 156 12.72 6.60 17.29
CA SER A 156 12.75 6.13 18.67
C SER A 156 12.29 4.67 18.86
N THR A 157 11.33 4.19 18.08
CA THR A 157 10.88 2.79 18.10
C THR A 157 11.94 1.89 17.47
N MET A 158 12.56 2.34 16.38
CA MET A 158 13.70 1.64 15.75
C MET A 158 14.90 1.59 16.69
N GLU A 159 15.28 2.71 17.30
CA GLU A 159 16.38 2.79 18.27
C GLU A 159 16.11 1.92 19.51
N TYR A 160 14.89 1.95 20.05
CA TYR A 160 14.49 1.06 21.15
C TYR A 160 14.55 -0.42 20.75
N ALA A 161 14.26 -0.70 19.48
CA ALA A 161 14.42 -2.01 18.88
C ALA A 161 15.88 -2.38 18.57
N GLY A 162 16.85 -1.48 18.79
CA GLY A 162 18.24 -1.70 18.36
C GLY A 162 18.43 -1.65 16.85
N ALA A 163 17.42 -1.24 16.08
CA ALA A 163 17.50 -1.00 14.65
C ALA A 163 18.07 0.40 14.37
N ASN A 164 19.11 0.47 13.54
CA ASN A 164 19.71 1.71 13.06
C ASN A 164 19.41 1.86 11.56
N PRO A 165 19.06 3.07 11.06
CA PRO A 165 18.89 3.33 9.62
C PRO A 165 20.06 2.93 8.72
N SER A 166 21.27 2.74 9.27
CA SER A 166 22.44 2.26 8.53
C SER A 166 22.52 0.73 8.38
N MET A 167 21.62 -0.02 9.04
CA MET A 167 21.60 -1.49 8.97
C MET A 167 20.99 -1.94 7.64
N SER A 168 21.34 -3.16 7.22
CA SER A 168 20.61 -3.81 6.12
C SER A 168 19.17 -4.08 6.53
N GLN A 169 18.27 -4.17 5.57
CA GLN A 169 16.86 -4.50 5.82
C GLN A 169 16.70 -5.79 6.64
N ALA A 170 17.42 -6.84 6.27
CA ALA A 170 17.46 -8.10 7.02
C ALA A 170 17.86 -7.90 8.49
N ALA A 171 18.92 -7.13 8.74
CA ALA A 171 19.38 -6.87 10.10
C ALA A 171 18.39 -5.98 10.88
N MET A 172 17.72 -5.04 10.22
CA MET A 172 16.66 -4.23 10.83
C MET A 172 15.48 -5.11 11.26
N GLU A 173 15.02 -6.02 10.39
CA GLU A 173 13.95 -6.97 10.70
C GLU A 173 14.31 -7.93 11.84
N GLU A 174 15.54 -8.43 11.85
CA GLU A 174 16.04 -9.30 12.91
C GLU A 174 16.16 -8.55 14.25
N ALA A 175 16.50 -7.26 14.22
CA ALA A 175 16.56 -6.42 15.41
C ALA A 175 15.16 -6.12 16.00
N ALA A 176 14.09 -6.15 15.19
CA ALA A 176 12.74 -5.81 15.65
C ALA A 176 12.28 -6.74 16.80
N PRO A 177 12.18 -6.25 18.06
CA PRO A 177 12.17 -7.07 19.27
C PRO A 177 10.80 -7.68 19.60
N LEU A 178 9.79 -7.46 18.75
CA LEU A 178 8.42 -7.90 19.00
C LEU A 178 7.99 -8.89 17.93
N LYS A 179 7.54 -10.07 18.38
CA LYS A 179 7.04 -11.16 17.52
C LYS A 179 5.99 -10.70 16.50
N ASP A 180 5.30 -9.60 16.77
CA ASP A 180 4.17 -9.12 15.97
C ASP A 180 4.45 -7.80 15.22
N THR A 181 5.60 -7.14 15.42
CA THR A 181 5.90 -5.89 14.71
C THR A 181 6.74 -6.18 13.48
N ARG A 182 6.08 -6.39 12.34
CA ARG A 182 6.76 -6.44 11.03
C ARG A 182 7.18 -5.02 10.66
N MET A 183 8.41 -4.83 10.19
CA MET A 183 8.88 -3.50 9.76
C MET A 183 8.32 -3.10 8.39
N PHE A 184 7.96 -4.09 7.58
CA PHE A 184 7.44 -3.94 6.23
C PHE A 184 6.09 -4.62 6.12
N ASN A 185 5.25 -4.09 5.25
CA ASN A 185 4.02 -4.69 4.84
C ASN A 185 4.30 -5.80 3.80
N TYR A 186 4.36 -7.02 4.30
CA TYR A 186 4.54 -8.24 3.53
C TYR A 186 3.29 -8.69 2.77
N GLN A 187 2.14 -8.09 3.05
CA GLN A 187 0.84 -8.40 2.44
C GLN A 187 0.38 -7.24 1.55
N SER A 188 1.34 -6.63 0.86
CA SER A 188 1.16 -5.53 -0.08
C SER A 188 1.09 -6.01 -1.53
N LEU A 189 0.72 -5.12 -2.44
CA LEU A 189 0.72 -5.37 -3.88
C LEU A 189 2.11 -5.78 -4.38
N GLU A 190 2.17 -6.83 -5.22
CA GLU A 190 3.38 -7.16 -5.97
C GLU A 190 3.69 -6.11 -7.02
N SER A 191 4.96 -5.73 -7.12
CA SER A 191 5.43 -4.82 -8.18
C SER A 191 6.05 -5.60 -9.34
N LEU A 192 5.45 -6.75 -9.70
CA LEU A 192 5.88 -7.66 -10.76
C LEU A 192 5.00 -7.55 -12.00
N LEU A 193 5.59 -7.73 -13.18
CA LEU A 193 4.83 -7.76 -14.44
C LEU A 193 3.80 -8.89 -14.47
N GLU A 194 4.20 -10.09 -14.05
CA GLU A 194 3.34 -11.29 -14.02
C GLU A 194 2.10 -11.11 -13.13
N SER A 195 2.26 -10.32 -12.06
CA SER A 195 1.24 -10.10 -11.04
C SER A 195 0.37 -8.87 -11.33
N GLY A 196 0.56 -8.22 -12.48
CA GLY A 196 -0.34 -7.18 -12.98
C GLY A 196 0.21 -5.76 -12.93
N LEU A 197 1.52 -5.55 -12.72
CA LEU A 197 2.14 -4.22 -12.88
C LEU A 197 1.83 -3.63 -14.27
N TYR A 198 1.70 -4.46 -15.31
CA TYR A 198 1.35 -4.02 -16.66
C TYR A 198 0.00 -3.28 -16.74
N LEU A 199 -0.91 -3.51 -15.79
CA LEU A 199 -2.21 -2.82 -15.72
C LEU A 199 -2.05 -1.34 -15.37
N LEU A 200 -0.89 -0.95 -14.84
CA LEU A 200 -0.54 0.42 -14.48
C LEU A 200 0.19 1.15 -15.63
N ALA A 201 0.16 0.62 -16.85
CA ALA A 201 0.85 1.20 -18.02
C ALA A 201 0.42 2.64 -18.32
N GLU A 202 -0.86 2.96 -18.07
CA GLU A 202 -1.48 4.24 -18.42
C GLU A 202 -1.20 5.36 -17.41
N LEU A 203 -0.46 5.08 -16.33
CA LEU A 203 -0.03 6.07 -15.34
C LEU A 203 1.12 6.94 -15.90
N LYS A 204 0.87 7.64 -17.00
CA LYS A 204 1.90 8.41 -17.73
C LYS A 204 2.39 9.62 -16.95
N GLU A 205 1.52 10.19 -16.12
CA GLU A 205 1.82 11.36 -15.28
C GLU A 205 2.53 11.00 -13.96
N LEU A 206 2.72 9.70 -13.68
CA LEU A 206 3.32 9.25 -12.44
C LEU A 206 4.77 9.73 -12.31
N ARG A 207 5.02 10.51 -11.26
CA ARG A 207 6.32 11.08 -10.91
C ARG A 207 6.88 10.49 -9.63
N MET A 208 6.03 10.00 -8.74
CA MET A 208 6.43 9.41 -7.48
C MET A 208 5.70 8.10 -7.22
N LEU A 209 6.47 7.05 -6.98
CA LEU A 209 5.98 5.77 -6.48
C LEU A 209 6.72 5.50 -5.17
N ASP A 210 6.00 5.51 -4.05
CA ASP A 210 6.56 5.24 -2.73
C ASP A 210 6.09 3.88 -2.21
N LEU A 211 7.05 2.95 -2.11
CA LEU A 211 6.87 1.59 -1.63
C LEU A 211 7.71 1.30 -0.38
N ARG A 212 8.28 2.32 0.28
CA ARG A 212 9.34 2.14 1.29
C ARG A 212 8.95 1.27 2.47
N SER A 213 7.66 1.17 2.81
CA SER A 213 7.19 0.29 3.88
C SER A 213 6.41 -0.93 3.37
N SER A 214 6.56 -1.27 2.09
CA SER A 214 6.00 -2.47 1.48
C SER A 214 7.12 -3.44 1.16
N ALA A 215 6.94 -4.73 1.43
CA ALA A 215 7.87 -5.76 0.96
C ALA A 215 7.68 -5.94 -0.56
N HIS A 216 8.47 -5.20 -1.32
CA HIS A 216 8.41 -5.17 -2.78
C HIS A 216 9.67 -5.76 -3.39
N TYR A 217 9.52 -6.30 -4.58
CA TYR A 217 10.61 -6.68 -5.45
C TYR A 217 10.35 -6.03 -6.80
N ILE A 218 11.31 -5.24 -7.27
CA ILE A 218 11.29 -4.63 -8.60
C ILE A 218 12.57 -5.07 -9.28
N GLY A 219 12.45 -6.07 -10.16
CA GLY A 219 13.56 -6.57 -10.95
C GLY A 219 13.96 -5.61 -12.07
N VAL A 220 15.04 -5.98 -12.78
CA VAL A 220 15.51 -5.21 -13.94
C VAL A 220 14.43 -5.11 -15.02
N ALA A 221 13.71 -6.20 -15.28
CA ALA A 221 12.63 -6.22 -16.28
C ALA A 221 11.48 -5.27 -15.92
N GLU A 222 11.08 -5.23 -14.65
CA GLU A 222 10.09 -4.30 -14.12
C GLU A 222 10.58 -2.85 -14.24
N LEU A 223 11.83 -2.55 -13.86
CA LEU A 223 12.41 -1.21 -13.99
C LEU A 223 12.46 -0.73 -15.45
N GLU A 224 12.91 -1.57 -16.38
CA GLU A 224 12.92 -1.26 -17.81
C GLU A 224 11.51 -1.06 -18.36
N TRP A 225 10.55 -1.85 -17.89
CA TRP A 225 9.15 -1.66 -18.23
C TRP A 225 8.60 -0.34 -17.70
N MET A 226 8.86 0.00 -16.44
CA MET A 226 8.45 1.27 -15.81
C MET A 226 9.03 2.46 -16.57
N HIS A 227 10.33 2.41 -16.92
CA HIS A 227 10.99 3.46 -17.69
C HIS A 227 10.36 3.67 -19.07
N ARG A 228 9.98 2.59 -19.76
CA ARG A 228 9.32 2.68 -21.08
C ARG A 228 7.89 3.20 -21.00
N ASN A 229 7.15 2.90 -19.93
CA ASN A 229 5.72 3.19 -19.85
C ASN A 229 5.40 4.48 -19.11
N TRP A 230 6.18 4.88 -18.10
CA TRP A 230 5.92 6.07 -17.28
C TRP A 230 6.79 7.23 -17.76
N THR A 231 6.25 8.02 -18.70
CA THR A 231 7.01 8.97 -19.54
C THR A 231 7.60 10.16 -18.78
N LYS A 232 6.97 10.59 -17.68
CA LYS A 232 7.54 11.63 -16.81
C LYS A 232 8.77 11.15 -16.04
N GLY A 233 8.94 9.83 -15.97
CA GLY A 233 9.94 9.18 -15.15
C GLY A 233 9.67 9.36 -13.67
N LEU A 234 10.17 8.42 -12.88
CA LEU A 234 10.06 8.49 -11.44
C LEU A 234 11.15 9.42 -10.90
N LYS A 235 10.75 10.51 -10.26
CA LYS A 235 11.66 11.47 -9.66
C LYS A 235 12.22 10.86 -8.38
N SER A 236 13.54 10.97 -8.20
CA SER A 236 14.20 10.52 -6.97
C SER A 236 14.03 11.47 -5.78
N GLY A 237 13.01 12.32 -5.78
CA GLY A 237 12.83 13.40 -4.81
C GLY A 237 12.82 12.97 -3.34
N ARG A 238 12.57 11.68 -3.05
CA ARG A 238 12.63 11.09 -1.71
C ARG A 238 13.72 10.02 -1.53
N GLY A 239 14.67 9.92 -2.46
CA GLY A 239 15.66 8.86 -2.51
C GLY A 239 14.98 7.53 -2.82
N TRP A 240 15.02 7.09 -4.07
CA TRP A 240 14.75 5.70 -4.35
C TRP A 240 15.79 4.90 -3.58
N SER A 241 15.35 3.97 -2.75
CA SER A 241 16.23 2.90 -2.33
C SER A 241 16.52 2.02 -3.54
N VAL A 242 17.32 2.53 -4.48
CA VAL A 242 17.67 1.82 -5.72
C VAL A 242 18.40 0.52 -5.40
N TYR A 243 18.92 0.35 -4.18
CA TYR A 243 19.46 -0.91 -3.68
C TYR A 243 19.27 -1.00 -2.16
N HIS A 244 18.13 -1.49 -1.72
CA HIS A 244 18.06 -2.20 -0.43
C HIS A 244 17.81 -3.66 -0.80
N ALA A 245 18.73 -4.51 -0.34
CA ALA A 245 18.91 -5.89 -0.78
C ALA A 245 17.58 -6.59 -1.07
N GLU A 246 17.56 -7.36 -2.17
CA GLU A 246 16.56 -8.38 -2.45
C GLU A 246 16.07 -8.95 -1.11
N GLY A 247 14.84 -8.62 -0.70
CA GLY A 247 14.14 -9.51 0.21
C GLY A 247 14.20 -10.88 -0.48
N PRO A 248 14.60 -11.96 0.20
CA PRO A 248 14.86 -13.22 -0.46
C PRO A 248 13.60 -13.64 -1.21
N ALA A 249 13.62 -13.44 -2.52
CA ALA A 249 12.66 -14.04 -3.41
C ALA A 249 13.07 -15.50 -3.50
N ALA A 250 12.13 -16.41 -3.26
CA ALA A 250 12.35 -17.82 -3.57
C ALA A 250 12.81 -17.86 -5.04
N LYS A 251 14.05 -18.32 -5.27
CA LYS A 251 14.55 -18.57 -6.62
C LYS A 251 13.60 -19.58 -7.27
N THR A 252 12.82 -19.12 -8.25
CA THR A 252 12.03 -19.98 -9.13
C THR A 252 12.92 -20.67 -10.16
#